data_AF-A0A239JBK3-F1
#
_entry.id   AF-A0A239JBK3-F1
#
_cell.length_a   1.000
_cell.length_b   1.000
_cell.length_c   1.000
_cell.angle_alpha   90.00
_cell.angle_beta   90.00
_cell.angle_gamma   90.00
#
_symmetry.space_group_name_H-M   'P 1'
#
loop_
_entity.id
_entity.type
_entity.pdbx_description
1 polymer ?
#
loop_
_entity_poly.entity_id
_entity_poly.type
_entity_poly.pdbx_seq_one_letter_code
_entity_poly.pdbx_strand_id
1 'polypeptide(L)'
;MKPDVFSKKCSGMHLENTPVTIDWQACVLGASLTPGEWAMIIGGNLYVEALFDSATWTISYLVMDNETRHCALIDSVLGYDAKSGRTDAGSADRLIARVRELGASVQWILETHVHADHLSAAAYLKQALGGQLAIGSRITQVQETFGSLFNAGPGFARDGSQFDVLLEDESAFAIGNLRARAWHTPGHTPACMTYLVEHGDETVAFVGDTLFMPDYGTARCDFPGADARTLFRSIRRILALPAETRLFMCHDYLPGGRELRYMTTVEEQRASNIHIHEGIDEDAFVAMRQARDASLEMPLLMLPSVQVNMRCGQFPEPEDNGVSYLKIPLNAL
;
A
#
# COMPACT_ATOMS: atom_id res chain seq x y z
N MET A 1 12.58 29.24 67.38
CA MET A 1 13.08 28.16 68.26
C MET A 1 12.94 26.83 67.53
N LYS A 2 14.07 26.26 67.10
CA LYS A 2 14.31 24.79 66.98
C LYS A 2 14.58 24.24 68.42
N PRO A 3 14.75 22.92 68.73
CA PRO A 3 15.33 21.85 67.89
C PRO A 3 14.75 20.40 68.08
N ASP A 4 14.87 19.52 67.08
CA ASP A 4 15.83 18.39 66.88
C ASP A 4 15.36 17.03 67.44
N VAL A 5 15.52 15.94 66.65
CA VAL A 5 16.46 14.81 66.90
C VAL A 5 16.69 13.98 65.61
N PHE A 6 17.96 13.97 65.14
CA PHE A 6 18.84 12.92 64.54
C PHE A 6 18.28 11.52 64.16
N SER A 7 18.84 10.68 63.26
CA SER A 7 19.89 10.63 62.21
C SER A 7 19.92 9.16 61.68
N LYS A 8 20.18 8.83 60.41
CA LYS A 8 21.51 8.43 59.85
C LYS A 8 21.39 7.97 58.37
N LYS A 9 22.26 8.55 57.53
CA LYS A 9 23.10 8.06 56.39
C LYS A 9 22.76 6.77 55.59
N CYS A 10 22.73 6.93 54.25
CA CYS A 10 23.61 6.30 53.22
C CYS A 10 23.24 6.85 51.82
N SER A 11 23.98 7.82 51.28
CA SER A 11 25.03 7.70 50.23
C SER A 11 24.54 7.44 48.79
N GLY A 12 24.53 8.52 47.99
CA GLY A 12 25.10 8.58 46.63
C GLY A 12 24.32 7.98 45.46
N MET A 13 23.58 8.82 44.74
CA MET A 13 23.72 9.03 43.28
C MET A 13 22.76 10.15 42.86
N HIS A 14 23.33 11.22 42.28
CA HIS A 14 22.57 12.28 41.63
C HIS A 14 21.95 11.73 40.34
N LEU A 15 20.63 11.81 40.22
CA LEU A 15 19.93 11.82 38.95
C LEU A 15 19.06 13.07 38.95
N GLU A 16 19.36 13.98 38.03
CA GLU A 16 18.62 15.21 37.80
C GLU A 16 17.21 14.85 37.31
N ASN A 17 16.20 15.31 38.05
CA ASN A 17 14.81 15.32 37.61
C ASN A 17 14.58 16.57 36.76
N THR A 18 14.65 16.43 35.44
CA THR A 18 14.04 17.37 34.49
C THR A 18 12.78 16.72 33.89
N PRO A 19 11.59 17.33 34.04
CA PRO A 19 10.41 16.86 33.33
C PRO A 19 10.56 17.26 31.86
N VAL A 20 10.73 16.27 30.99
CA VAL A 20 10.60 16.48 29.54
C VAL A 20 9.11 16.61 29.24
N THR A 21 8.63 17.85 29.16
CA THR A 21 7.38 18.16 28.47
C THR A 21 7.57 17.78 27.00
N ILE A 22 6.93 16.69 26.57
CA ILE A 22 6.78 16.36 25.15
C ILE A 22 5.83 17.41 24.57
N ASP A 23 6.40 18.33 23.80
CA ASP A 23 5.65 19.27 22.99
C ASP A 23 5.01 18.51 21.82
N TRP A 24 3.73 18.18 21.97
CA TRP A 24 2.93 17.49 20.96
C TRP A 24 2.72 18.32 19.68
N GLN A 25 3.09 19.60 19.66
CA GLN A 25 2.97 20.47 18.50
C GLN A 25 4.19 20.44 17.56
N ALA A 26 5.31 19.84 17.97
CA ALA A 26 6.53 19.77 17.17
C ALA A 26 6.66 18.51 16.28
N CYS A 27 5.77 17.52 16.40
CA CYS A 27 5.78 16.30 15.57
C CYS A 27 4.94 16.37 14.29
N VAL A 28 4.26 17.50 14.00
CA VAL A 28 3.36 17.64 12.84
C VAL A 28 3.92 18.55 11.73
N LEU A 29 5.10 19.16 11.93
CA LEU A 29 5.70 20.08 10.95
C LEU A 29 7.20 19.85 10.87
N GLY A 30 7.63 18.86 10.08
CA GLY A 30 9.04 18.50 10.04
C GLY A 30 9.50 17.57 8.91
N ALA A 31 8.79 17.52 7.79
CA ALA A 31 9.34 17.01 6.54
C ALA A 31 8.73 17.84 5.40
N SER A 32 9.39 18.94 5.06
CA SER A 32 9.22 19.58 3.77
C SER A 32 9.79 18.62 2.72
N LEU A 33 9.01 17.61 2.31
CA LEU A 33 9.32 16.77 1.16
C LEU A 33 9.33 17.70 -0.06
N THR A 34 10.49 17.91 -0.66
CA THR A 34 10.55 18.76 -1.86
C THR A 34 9.84 18.03 -3.01
N PRO A 35 8.99 18.71 -3.81
CA PRO A 35 8.41 18.10 -5.01
C PRO A 35 9.52 17.60 -5.94
N GLY A 36 9.51 16.30 -6.28
CA GLY A 36 10.45 15.70 -7.23
C GLY A 36 11.66 14.93 -6.67
N GLU A 37 11.88 14.86 -5.35
CA GLU A 37 13.03 14.11 -4.78
C GLU A 37 12.99 12.59 -5.05
N TRP A 38 11.81 12.05 -5.39
CA TRP A 38 11.54 10.62 -5.54
C TRP A 38 11.12 10.26 -6.97
N ALA A 39 11.43 11.16 -7.91
CA ALA A 39 11.14 11.00 -9.33
C ALA A 39 12.34 10.39 -10.07
N MET A 40 12.06 9.47 -10.98
CA MET A 40 13.05 8.92 -11.90
C MET A 40 12.49 8.79 -13.31
N ILE A 41 13.38 8.94 -14.29
CA ILE A 41 13.08 8.69 -15.70
C ILE A 41 13.85 7.44 -16.13
N ILE A 42 13.10 6.47 -16.64
CA ILE A 42 13.55 5.13 -17.01
C ILE A 42 13.46 5.04 -18.54
N GLY A 43 14.52 4.57 -19.20
CA GLY A 43 14.59 4.52 -20.66
C GLY A 43 14.38 5.85 -21.40
N GLY A 44 14.44 6.99 -20.71
CA GLY A 44 14.25 8.33 -21.28
C GLY A 44 12.79 8.80 -21.41
N ASN A 45 11.80 7.92 -21.24
CA ASN A 45 10.38 8.27 -21.39
C ASN A 45 9.46 7.80 -20.26
N LEU A 46 9.78 6.71 -19.58
CA LEU A 46 8.98 6.20 -18.46
C LEU A 46 9.31 7.00 -17.21
N TYR A 47 8.42 7.92 -16.82
CA TYR A 47 8.52 8.69 -15.59
C TYR A 47 7.84 7.93 -14.44
N VAL A 48 8.52 7.78 -13.31
CA VAL A 48 7.96 7.21 -12.08
C VAL A 48 8.29 8.14 -10.91
N GLU A 49 7.28 8.52 -10.13
CA GLU A 49 7.46 9.27 -8.89
C GLU A 49 6.73 8.58 -7.74
N ALA A 50 7.43 8.39 -6.63
CA ALA A 50 6.89 7.78 -5.43
C ALA A 50 6.38 8.85 -4.44
N LEU A 51 5.24 8.58 -3.83
CA LEU A 51 4.66 9.39 -2.77
C LEU A 51 4.44 8.52 -1.53
N PHE A 52 5.22 8.78 -0.49
CA PHE A 52 5.12 8.03 0.75
C PHE A 52 4.16 8.66 1.75
N ASP A 53 3.30 7.82 2.33
CA ASP A 53 2.43 8.14 3.45
C ASP A 53 2.99 7.51 4.73
N SER A 54 3.39 8.35 5.69
CA SER A 54 4.03 7.89 6.92
C SER A 54 3.04 7.36 7.96
N ALA A 55 1.73 7.57 7.79
CA ALA A 55 0.73 7.06 8.72
C ALA A 55 0.44 5.57 8.45
N THR A 56 0.48 5.16 7.17
CA THR A 56 0.17 3.79 6.74
C THR A 56 1.39 3.05 6.18
N TRP A 57 2.51 3.75 5.98
CA TRP A 57 3.74 3.25 5.33
C TRP A 57 3.56 2.91 3.85
N THR A 58 2.47 3.39 3.25
CA THR A 58 2.11 3.14 1.85
C THR A 58 2.92 4.02 0.92
N ILE A 59 3.28 3.47 -0.24
CA ILE A 59 3.93 4.19 -1.32
C ILE A 59 2.96 4.21 -2.50
N SER A 60 2.36 5.36 -2.75
CA SER A 60 1.59 5.61 -3.97
C SER A 60 2.52 6.01 -5.11
N TYR A 61 2.13 5.74 -6.35
CA TYR A 61 2.96 6.07 -7.52
C TYR A 61 2.23 6.91 -8.55
N LEU A 62 2.94 7.87 -9.14
CA LEU A 62 2.60 8.51 -10.41
C LEU A 62 3.51 7.91 -11.49
N VAL A 63 2.91 7.25 -12.48
CA VAL A 63 3.61 6.64 -13.62
C VAL A 63 3.18 7.34 -14.89
N MET A 64 4.09 7.92 -15.65
CA MET A 64 3.73 8.79 -16.77
C MET A 64 4.60 8.51 -17.99
N ASP A 65 3.94 8.54 -19.15
CA ASP A 65 4.60 8.71 -20.44
C ASP A 65 5.05 10.16 -20.59
N ASN A 66 6.36 10.40 -20.56
CA ASN A 66 6.92 11.74 -20.58
C ASN A 66 6.66 12.47 -21.90
N GLU A 67 6.48 11.75 -23.01
CA GLU A 67 6.13 12.27 -24.34
C GLU A 67 4.67 12.72 -24.41
N THR A 68 3.71 11.83 -24.14
CA THR A 68 2.27 12.15 -24.30
C THR A 68 1.67 12.84 -23.08
N ARG A 69 2.38 12.85 -21.95
CA ARG A 69 1.89 13.29 -20.64
C ARG A 69 0.70 12.49 -20.11
N HIS A 70 0.42 11.31 -20.68
CA HIS A 70 -0.57 10.41 -20.10
C HIS A 70 0.02 9.70 -18.89
N CYS A 71 -0.76 9.56 -17.82
CA CYS A 71 -0.29 8.94 -16.59
C CYS A 71 -1.29 7.95 -15.97
N ALA A 72 -0.76 7.11 -15.10
CA ALA A 72 -1.46 6.27 -14.16
C ALA A 72 -1.11 6.70 -12.73
N LEU A 73 -2.08 6.62 -11.83
CA LEU A 73 -1.88 6.72 -10.39
C LEU A 73 -2.09 5.33 -9.78
N ILE A 74 -1.21 4.88 -8.90
CA ILE A 74 -1.23 3.52 -8.33
C ILE A 74 -1.28 3.60 -6.81
N ASP A 75 -2.19 2.84 -6.19
CA ASP A 75 -2.31 2.61 -4.74
C ASP A 75 -2.38 3.91 -3.93
N SER A 76 -3.34 4.77 -4.28
CA SER A 76 -3.51 6.10 -3.71
C SER A 76 -4.15 6.09 -2.32
N VAL A 77 -3.65 6.92 -1.39
CA VAL A 77 -4.14 6.97 0.00
C VAL A 77 -5.15 8.09 0.24
N LEU A 78 -6.28 7.74 0.85
CA LEU A 78 -7.19 8.63 1.56
C LEU A 78 -6.92 8.51 3.06
N GLY A 79 -6.44 9.59 3.69
CA GLY A 79 -6.11 9.61 5.10
C GLY A 79 -7.35 9.31 5.95
N TYR A 80 -7.19 8.54 7.02
CA TYR A 80 -8.30 8.16 7.90
C TYR A 80 -7.86 8.06 9.36
N ASP A 81 -8.49 8.85 10.24
CA ASP A 81 -8.30 8.74 11.68
C ASP A 81 -9.36 7.85 12.31
N ALA A 82 -9.00 6.60 12.59
CA ALA A 82 -9.89 5.62 13.22
C ALA A 82 -10.44 6.04 14.59
N LYS A 83 -9.81 7.01 15.27
CA LYS A 83 -10.29 7.51 16.57
C LYS A 83 -11.48 8.45 16.41
N SER A 84 -11.54 9.20 15.32
CA SER A 84 -12.56 10.23 15.09
C SER A 84 -13.50 9.95 13.92
N GLY A 85 -13.18 8.95 13.08
CA GLY A 85 -13.91 8.65 11.86
C GLY A 85 -13.72 9.71 10.76
N ARG A 86 -12.72 10.59 10.89
CA ARG A 86 -12.46 11.66 9.92
C ARG A 86 -11.54 11.19 8.81
N THR A 87 -11.82 11.68 7.61
CA THR A 87 -11.00 11.46 6.42
C THR A 87 -10.22 12.72 6.07
N ASP A 88 -9.02 12.56 5.52
CA ASP A 88 -8.15 13.63 5.05
C ASP A 88 -7.67 13.35 3.62
N ALA A 89 -7.76 14.35 2.75
CA ALA A 89 -7.39 14.21 1.34
C ALA A 89 -5.94 14.63 1.06
N GLY A 90 -5.13 14.96 2.08
CA GLY A 90 -3.80 15.56 1.89
C GLY A 90 -2.87 14.75 0.99
N SER A 91 -2.80 13.43 1.16
CA SER A 91 -2.00 12.54 0.31
C SER A 91 -2.51 12.51 -1.14
N ALA A 92 -3.82 12.44 -1.35
CA ALA A 92 -4.44 12.49 -2.68
C ALA A 92 -4.28 13.87 -3.36
N ASP A 93 -4.40 14.96 -2.60
CA ASP A 93 -4.23 16.33 -3.07
C ASP A 93 -2.80 16.59 -3.56
N ARG A 94 -1.79 15.97 -2.95
CA ARG A 94 -0.41 16.00 -3.43
C ARG A 94 -0.28 15.35 -4.81
N LEU A 95 -0.96 14.22 -5.06
CA LEU A 95 -1.00 13.60 -6.40
C LEU A 95 -1.73 14.50 -7.41
N ILE A 96 -2.89 15.08 -7.04
CA ILE A 96 -3.63 16.02 -7.89
C ILE A 96 -2.76 17.23 -8.28
N ALA A 97 -2.10 17.83 -7.29
CA ALA A 97 -1.23 18.97 -7.51
C ALA A 97 -0.08 18.58 -8.45
N ARG A 98 0.53 17.41 -8.24
CA ARG A 98 1.64 16.93 -9.06
C ARG A 98 1.25 16.63 -10.50
N VAL A 99 0.10 15.98 -10.72
CA VAL A 99 -0.46 15.76 -12.06
C VAL A 99 -0.67 17.09 -12.79
N ARG A 100 -1.23 18.09 -12.11
CA ARG A 100 -1.45 19.43 -12.69
C ARG A 100 -0.15 20.17 -12.99
N GLU A 101 0.83 20.11 -12.08
CA GLU A 101 2.16 20.70 -12.25
C GLU A 101 2.87 20.12 -13.48
N LEU A 102 2.77 18.80 -13.66
CA LEU A 102 3.35 18.08 -14.80
C LEU A 102 2.55 18.28 -16.10
N GLY A 103 1.39 18.94 -16.07
CA GLY A 103 0.49 19.02 -17.23
C GLY A 103 0.05 17.63 -17.71
N ALA A 104 -0.02 16.66 -16.79
CA ALA A 104 -0.35 15.27 -17.09
C ALA A 104 -1.86 15.04 -17.17
N SER A 105 -2.26 13.99 -17.88
CA SER A 105 -3.65 13.55 -18.04
C SER A 105 -3.81 12.11 -17.57
N VAL A 106 -4.57 11.91 -16.49
CA VAL A 106 -4.78 10.58 -15.89
C VAL A 106 -5.63 9.71 -16.81
N GLN A 107 -5.07 8.58 -17.24
CA GLN A 107 -5.80 7.53 -17.96
C GLN A 107 -6.25 6.43 -16.99
N TRP A 108 -5.43 6.12 -15.98
CA TRP A 108 -5.63 4.99 -15.09
C TRP A 108 -5.48 5.37 -13.63
N ILE A 109 -6.33 4.81 -12.80
CA ILE A 109 -6.21 4.79 -11.35
C ILE A 109 -6.26 3.32 -10.95
N LEU A 110 -5.09 2.78 -10.63
CA LEU A 110 -4.86 1.35 -10.49
C LEU A 110 -4.74 0.98 -9.02
N GLU A 111 -5.40 -0.09 -8.64
CA GLU A 111 -5.21 -0.74 -7.34
C GLU A 111 -4.49 -2.06 -7.55
N THR A 112 -3.35 -2.27 -6.91
CA THR A 112 -2.64 -3.56 -6.96
C THR A 112 -3.46 -4.64 -6.26
N HIS A 113 -4.22 -4.29 -5.21
CA HIS A 113 -5.10 -5.20 -4.50
C HIS A 113 -6.13 -4.42 -3.67
N VAL A 114 -7.01 -5.14 -2.96
CA VAL A 114 -7.87 -4.51 -1.93
C VAL A 114 -7.04 -4.33 -0.67
N HIS A 115 -6.58 -3.10 -0.44
CA HIS A 115 -5.73 -2.75 0.69
C HIS A 115 -6.44 -2.92 2.04
N ALA A 116 -5.68 -3.35 3.04
CA ALA A 116 -6.13 -3.62 4.41
C ALA A 116 -5.60 -2.58 5.42
N ASP A 117 -4.62 -1.79 5.03
CA ASP A 117 -3.87 -0.88 5.90
C ASP A 117 -4.23 0.59 5.67
N HIS A 118 -4.85 0.93 4.54
CA HIS A 118 -5.29 2.28 4.19
C HIS A 118 -6.58 2.29 3.36
N LEU A 119 -7.31 3.41 3.40
CA LEU A 119 -8.43 3.65 2.49
C LEU A 119 -7.90 4.17 1.15
N SER A 120 -8.42 3.63 0.05
CA SER A 120 -8.09 4.11 -1.30
C SER A 120 -8.70 5.49 -1.56
N ALA A 121 -7.93 6.39 -2.17
CA ALA A 121 -8.40 7.67 -2.71
C ALA A 121 -8.90 7.59 -4.16
N ALA A 122 -9.05 6.40 -4.75
CA ALA A 122 -9.32 6.24 -6.18
C ALA A 122 -10.58 6.98 -6.65
N ALA A 123 -11.69 6.84 -5.91
CA ALA A 123 -12.94 7.55 -6.20
C ALA A 123 -12.76 9.08 -6.18
N TYR A 124 -12.05 9.59 -5.18
CA TYR A 124 -11.76 11.02 -5.01
C TYR A 124 -10.88 11.55 -6.16
N LEU A 125 -9.82 10.82 -6.52
CA LEU A 125 -8.93 11.16 -7.61
C LEU A 125 -9.65 11.15 -8.96
N LYS A 126 -10.52 10.15 -9.22
CA LYS A 126 -11.31 10.11 -10.47
C LYS A 126 -12.21 11.33 -10.59
N GLN A 127 -12.85 11.74 -9.50
CA GLN A 127 -13.70 12.94 -9.51
C GLN A 127 -12.88 14.19 -9.87
N ALA A 128 -11.64 14.29 -9.40
CA ALA A 128 -10.79 15.46 -9.60
C ALA A 128 -10.03 15.47 -10.95
N LEU A 129 -9.67 14.30 -11.48
CA LEU A 129 -8.73 14.16 -12.60
C LEU A 129 -9.27 13.33 -13.78
N GLY A 130 -10.37 12.61 -13.62
CA GLY A 130 -10.86 11.64 -14.59
C GLY A 130 -10.10 10.30 -14.54
N GLY A 131 -9.99 9.63 -15.68
CA GLY A 131 -9.37 8.30 -15.79
C GLY A 131 -10.31 7.14 -15.47
N GLN A 132 -9.79 5.92 -15.59
CA GLN A 132 -10.48 4.67 -15.34
C GLN A 132 -9.96 4.00 -14.07
N LEU A 133 -10.87 3.60 -13.18
CA LEU A 133 -10.58 2.80 -11.99
C LEU A 133 -10.41 1.35 -12.41
N ALA A 134 -9.26 0.76 -12.13
CA ALA A 134 -8.99 -0.63 -12.49
C ALA A 134 -8.39 -1.43 -11.33
N ILE A 135 -8.80 -2.69 -11.26
CA ILE A 135 -8.34 -3.67 -10.28
C ILE A 135 -8.37 -5.08 -10.88
N GLY A 136 -7.72 -6.04 -10.26
CA GLY A 136 -7.78 -7.45 -10.65
C GLY A 136 -9.20 -8.01 -10.63
N SER A 137 -9.57 -8.76 -11.67
CA SER A 137 -10.91 -9.37 -11.88
C SER A 137 -11.38 -10.29 -10.74
N ARG A 138 -10.45 -10.79 -9.91
CA ARG A 138 -10.75 -11.57 -8.71
C ARG A 138 -11.23 -10.72 -7.52
N ILE A 139 -11.39 -9.40 -7.69
CA ILE A 139 -12.07 -8.52 -6.73
C ILE A 139 -13.44 -9.06 -6.30
N THR A 140 -14.16 -9.73 -7.20
CA THR A 140 -15.46 -10.34 -6.92
C THR A 140 -15.41 -11.34 -5.75
N GLN A 141 -14.33 -12.11 -5.63
CA GLN A 141 -14.13 -13.04 -4.49
C GLN A 141 -13.94 -12.29 -3.16
N VAL A 142 -13.25 -11.15 -3.19
CA VAL A 142 -13.08 -10.28 -2.03
C VAL A 142 -14.43 -9.64 -1.66
N GLN A 143 -15.19 -9.15 -2.64
CA GLN A 143 -16.52 -8.57 -2.44
C GLN A 143 -17.52 -9.59 -1.88
N GLU A 144 -17.47 -10.84 -2.33
CA GLU A 144 -18.31 -11.91 -1.76
C GLU A 144 -18.00 -12.18 -0.29
N THR A 145 -16.71 -12.27 0.03
CA THR A 145 -16.23 -12.56 1.39
C THR A 145 -16.56 -11.42 2.33
N PHE A 146 -16.14 -10.20 2.00
CA PHE A 146 -16.28 -9.04 2.87
C PHE A 146 -17.66 -8.40 2.80
N GLY A 147 -18.37 -8.48 1.67
CA GLY A 147 -19.79 -8.12 1.59
C GLY A 147 -20.63 -8.94 2.55
N SER A 148 -20.26 -10.20 2.79
CA SER A 148 -20.90 -11.07 3.80
C SER A 148 -20.45 -10.69 5.21
N LEU A 149 -19.15 -10.53 5.48
CA LEU A 149 -18.61 -10.14 6.79
C LEU A 149 -19.22 -8.83 7.31
N PHE A 150 -19.30 -7.81 6.46
CA PHE A 150 -19.84 -6.50 6.81
C PHE A 150 -21.37 -6.44 6.71
N ASN A 151 -22.04 -7.53 6.32
CA ASN A 151 -23.47 -7.56 6.04
C ASN A 151 -23.89 -6.36 5.18
N ALA A 152 -23.29 -6.24 3.98
CA ALA A 152 -23.42 -5.09 3.09
C ALA A 152 -24.79 -5.00 2.37
N GLY A 153 -25.66 -6.00 2.58
CA GLY A 153 -26.99 -6.06 1.97
C GLY A 153 -26.98 -6.27 0.46
N PRO A 154 -28.17 -6.32 -0.17
CA PRO A 154 -28.31 -6.56 -1.61
C PRO A 154 -27.97 -5.32 -2.47
N GLY A 155 -27.87 -4.13 -1.87
CA GLY A 155 -27.51 -2.90 -2.58
C GLY A 155 -26.02 -2.79 -2.90
N PHE A 156 -25.18 -3.66 -2.35
CA PHE A 156 -23.76 -3.75 -2.68
C PHE A 156 -23.53 -4.85 -3.72
N ALA A 157 -23.16 -4.43 -4.94
CA ALA A 157 -22.81 -5.34 -6.02
C ALA A 157 -21.53 -6.12 -5.69
N ARG A 158 -21.49 -7.39 -6.10
CA ARG A 158 -20.37 -8.33 -5.87
C ARG A 158 -19.75 -8.83 -7.18
N ASP A 159 -19.96 -8.06 -8.24
CA ASP A 159 -19.55 -8.34 -9.62
C ASP A 159 -18.42 -7.40 -10.09
N GLY A 160 -17.85 -6.60 -9.20
CA GLY A 160 -16.79 -5.65 -9.49
C GLY A 160 -17.24 -4.39 -10.25
N SER A 161 -18.54 -4.20 -10.49
CA SER A 161 -19.09 -3.07 -11.26
C SER A 161 -18.82 -1.67 -10.68
N GLN A 162 -18.28 -1.59 -9.47
CA GLN A 162 -17.78 -0.35 -8.86
C GLN A 162 -16.48 0.14 -9.52
N PHE A 163 -15.74 -0.76 -10.19
CA PHE A 163 -14.55 -0.45 -10.95
C PHE A 163 -14.90 -0.33 -12.44
N ASP A 164 -14.24 0.58 -13.17
CA ASP A 164 -14.50 0.75 -14.61
C ASP A 164 -13.93 -0.43 -15.42
N VAL A 165 -12.81 -1.00 -14.96
CA VAL A 165 -12.09 -2.06 -15.66
C VAL A 165 -11.68 -3.16 -14.68
N LEU A 166 -12.01 -4.40 -15.02
CA LEU A 166 -11.54 -5.60 -14.33
C LEU A 166 -10.43 -6.24 -15.16
N LEU A 167 -9.23 -6.33 -14.57
CA LEU A 167 -8.04 -6.83 -15.25
C LEU A 167 -7.88 -8.33 -15.02
N GLU A 168 -7.80 -9.11 -16.10
CA GLU A 168 -7.42 -10.53 -16.07
C GLU A 168 -5.89 -10.68 -16.14
N ASP A 169 -5.40 -11.89 -15.87
CA ASP A 169 -3.98 -12.19 -16.04
C ASP A 169 -3.53 -11.92 -17.48
N GLU A 170 -2.36 -11.29 -17.60
CA GLU A 170 -1.74 -10.86 -18.86
C GLU A 170 -2.52 -9.82 -19.66
N SER A 171 -3.56 -9.20 -19.09
CA SER A 171 -4.29 -8.10 -19.75
C SER A 171 -3.35 -6.98 -20.15
N ALA A 172 -3.32 -6.66 -21.43
CA ALA A 172 -2.53 -5.56 -21.97
C ALA A 172 -3.32 -4.25 -21.93
N PHE A 173 -2.66 -3.17 -21.52
CA PHE A 173 -3.17 -1.81 -21.58
C PHE A 173 -2.02 -0.85 -21.91
N ALA A 174 -2.33 0.44 -22.03
CA ALA A 174 -1.32 1.45 -22.35
C ALA A 174 -1.46 2.68 -21.43
N ILE A 175 -0.32 3.32 -21.17
CA ILE A 175 -0.24 4.64 -20.55
C ILE A 175 0.43 5.53 -21.60
N GLY A 176 -0.36 6.24 -22.41
CA GLY A 176 0.15 6.87 -23.63
C GLY A 176 0.77 5.85 -24.59
N ASN A 177 2.05 6.04 -24.91
CA ASN A 177 2.88 5.16 -25.72
C ASN A 177 3.54 4.02 -24.92
N LEU A 178 3.49 4.06 -23.58
CA LEU A 178 4.03 3.00 -22.73
C LEU A 178 3.15 1.75 -22.81
N ARG A 179 3.77 0.59 -22.99
CA ARG A 179 3.07 -0.69 -22.95
C ARG A 179 2.97 -1.14 -21.50
N ALA A 180 1.80 -1.60 -21.09
CA ALA A 180 1.59 -2.12 -19.76
C ALA A 180 0.86 -3.47 -19.79
N ARG A 181 1.16 -4.31 -18.80
CA ARG A 181 0.53 -5.62 -18.61
C ARG A 181 0.17 -5.83 -17.15
N ALA A 182 -1.01 -6.37 -16.90
CA ALA A 182 -1.43 -6.77 -15.56
C ALA A 182 -1.15 -8.26 -15.36
N TRP A 183 -0.32 -8.62 -14.39
CA TRP A 183 -0.10 -10.02 -14.00
C TRP A 183 -0.88 -10.34 -12.74
N HIS A 184 -1.66 -11.42 -12.76
CA HIS A 184 -2.28 -11.95 -11.56
C HIS A 184 -1.21 -12.61 -10.69
N THR A 185 -0.97 -12.02 -9.53
CA THR A 185 0.08 -12.43 -8.57
C THR A 185 -0.52 -12.63 -7.17
N PRO A 186 -1.49 -13.56 -7.02
CA PRO A 186 -2.19 -13.77 -5.76
C PRO A 186 -1.28 -14.32 -4.67
N GLY A 187 -1.79 -14.31 -3.44
CA GLY A 187 -1.18 -14.97 -2.30
C GLY A 187 -1.27 -14.13 -1.03
N HIS A 188 -1.01 -12.83 -1.13
CA HIS A 188 -1.35 -11.89 -0.07
C HIS A 188 -2.86 -11.64 0.01
N THR A 189 -3.49 -11.45 -1.15
CA THR A 189 -4.94 -11.56 -1.35
C THR A 189 -5.21 -12.41 -2.60
N PRO A 190 -6.43 -12.93 -2.81
CA PRO A 190 -6.76 -13.63 -4.05
C PRO A 190 -6.78 -12.73 -5.29
N ALA A 191 -6.79 -11.40 -5.12
CA ALA A 191 -6.96 -10.42 -6.19
C ALA A 191 -5.71 -9.57 -6.49
N CYS A 192 -4.57 -9.88 -5.89
CA CYS A 192 -3.33 -9.13 -6.12
C CYS A 192 -2.91 -9.16 -7.60
N MET A 193 -2.52 -7.99 -8.09
CA MET A 193 -1.97 -7.76 -9.41
C MET A 193 -0.57 -7.14 -9.28
N THR A 194 0.29 -7.50 -10.22
CA THR A 194 1.55 -6.80 -10.50
C THR A 194 1.40 -6.08 -11.84
N TYR A 195 1.67 -4.78 -11.86
CA TYR A 195 1.60 -3.98 -13.09
C TYR A 195 2.99 -3.85 -13.70
N LEU A 196 3.19 -4.44 -14.87
CA LEU A 196 4.41 -4.30 -15.65
C LEU A 196 4.24 -3.10 -16.58
N VAL A 197 5.25 -2.24 -16.66
CA VAL A 197 5.30 -1.11 -17.60
C VAL A 197 6.62 -1.15 -18.34
N GLU A 198 6.54 -1.06 -19.66
CA GLU A 198 7.65 -1.28 -20.58
C GLU A 198 7.89 -0.05 -21.44
N HIS A 199 9.17 0.30 -21.61
CA HIS A 199 9.63 1.27 -22.60
C HIS A 199 10.94 0.80 -23.24
N GLY A 200 10.90 0.54 -24.55
CA GLY A 200 12.03 -0.11 -25.23
C GLY A 200 12.28 -1.49 -24.66
N ASP A 201 13.52 -1.76 -24.28
CA ASP A 201 13.94 -3.02 -23.63
C ASP A 201 13.84 -2.95 -22.08
N GLU A 202 13.51 -1.78 -21.51
CA GLU A 202 13.38 -1.63 -20.06
C GLU A 202 11.97 -2.01 -19.59
N THR A 203 11.92 -2.84 -18.53
CA THR A 203 10.69 -3.22 -17.83
C THR A 203 10.78 -2.80 -16.38
N VAL A 204 9.68 -2.27 -15.84
CA VAL A 204 9.46 -2.10 -14.40
C VAL A 204 8.22 -2.84 -13.96
N ALA A 205 8.14 -3.18 -12.68
CA ALA A 205 6.97 -3.83 -12.10
C ALA A 205 6.56 -3.17 -10.78
N PHE A 206 5.29 -2.80 -10.66
CA PHE A 206 4.67 -2.39 -9.39
C PHE A 206 4.06 -3.63 -8.76
N VAL A 207 4.70 -4.13 -7.70
CA VAL A 207 4.50 -5.53 -7.26
C VAL A 207 3.39 -5.69 -6.22
N GLY A 208 2.76 -4.60 -5.78
CA GLY A 208 1.80 -4.62 -4.68
C GLY A 208 2.42 -5.18 -3.40
N ASP A 209 1.58 -5.70 -2.50
CA ASP A 209 2.04 -6.46 -1.34
C ASP A 209 2.31 -7.92 -1.72
N THR A 210 3.37 -8.14 -2.49
CA THR A 210 3.94 -9.47 -2.73
C THR A 210 5.34 -9.57 -2.12
N LEU A 211 6.27 -8.79 -2.68
CA LEU A 211 7.62 -8.57 -2.17
C LEU A 211 7.68 -7.24 -1.41
N PHE A 212 8.48 -7.22 -0.34
CA PHE A 212 9.01 -5.98 0.23
C PHE A 212 10.49 -5.84 -0.13
N MET A 213 11.11 -4.76 0.31
CA MET A 213 12.57 -4.60 0.19
C MET A 213 13.29 -5.86 0.72
N PRO A 214 14.46 -6.24 0.14
CA PRO A 214 15.12 -7.51 0.48
C PRO A 214 15.37 -7.71 1.98
N ASP A 215 15.63 -6.64 2.72
CA ASP A 215 15.88 -6.64 4.16
C ASP A 215 14.62 -6.75 5.04
N TYR A 216 13.44 -6.69 4.44
CA TYR A 216 12.15 -6.84 5.12
C TYR A 216 11.42 -8.13 4.73
N GLY A 217 11.64 -8.62 3.50
CA GLY A 217 11.16 -9.93 3.07
C GLY A 217 9.87 -9.89 2.26
N THR A 218 8.78 -10.43 2.80
CA THR A 218 7.51 -10.67 2.07
C THR A 218 6.28 -10.28 2.87
N ALA A 219 5.18 -10.03 2.15
CA ALA A 219 3.86 -9.77 2.71
C ALA A 219 3.30 -10.97 3.50
N ARG A 220 2.32 -10.69 4.37
CA ARG A 220 1.55 -11.69 5.14
C ARG A 220 0.57 -12.47 4.27
N CYS A 221 0.16 -13.67 4.67
CA CYS A 221 -0.72 -14.56 3.91
C CYS A 221 -1.88 -15.14 4.73
N ASP A 222 -2.41 -14.39 5.68
CA ASP A 222 -3.45 -14.81 6.63
C ASP A 222 -4.78 -14.05 6.49
N PHE A 223 -4.89 -13.14 5.52
CA PHE A 223 -6.19 -12.57 5.16
C PHE A 223 -7.12 -13.62 4.55
N PRO A 224 -8.45 -13.42 4.59
CA PRO A 224 -9.40 -14.31 3.93
C PRO A 224 -9.05 -14.53 2.44
N GLY A 225 -8.76 -15.78 2.08
CA GLY A 225 -8.36 -16.18 0.72
C GLY A 225 -6.87 -16.00 0.39
N ALA A 226 -6.07 -15.54 1.35
CA ALA A 226 -4.61 -15.52 1.24
C ALA A 226 -4.02 -16.94 1.38
N ASP A 227 -2.86 -17.16 0.77
CA ASP A 227 -2.16 -18.45 0.81
C ASP A 227 -0.65 -18.28 0.55
N ALA A 228 0.17 -18.73 1.49
CA ALA A 228 1.62 -18.62 1.41
C ALA A 228 2.21 -19.41 0.23
N ARG A 229 1.62 -20.56 -0.12
CA ARG A 229 2.12 -21.37 -1.24
C ARG A 229 1.85 -20.68 -2.58
N THR A 230 0.68 -20.06 -2.70
CA THR A 230 0.31 -19.23 -3.83
C THR A 230 1.20 -17.99 -3.92
N LEU A 231 1.46 -17.31 -2.80
CA LEU A 231 2.38 -16.16 -2.78
C LEU A 231 3.78 -16.55 -3.27
N PHE A 232 4.32 -17.69 -2.81
CA PHE A 232 5.62 -18.18 -3.27
C PHE A 232 5.68 -18.27 -4.79
N ARG A 233 4.67 -18.88 -5.41
CA ARG A 233 4.60 -19.07 -6.87
C ARG A 233 4.47 -17.76 -7.62
N SER A 234 3.66 -16.83 -7.12
CA SER A 234 3.53 -15.48 -7.66
C SER A 234 4.86 -14.73 -7.62
N ILE A 235 5.57 -14.79 -6.48
CA ILE A 235 6.90 -14.18 -6.35
C ILE A 235 7.89 -14.85 -7.30
N ARG A 236 7.89 -16.18 -7.44
CA ARG A 236 8.78 -16.87 -8.38
C ARG A 236 8.50 -16.48 -9.84
N ARG A 237 7.25 -16.20 -10.21
CA ARG A 237 6.90 -15.63 -11.52
C ARG A 237 7.49 -14.22 -11.69
N ILE A 238 7.36 -13.35 -10.69
CA ILE A 238 7.95 -11.99 -10.71
C ILE A 238 9.47 -12.07 -10.83
N LEU A 239 10.13 -12.92 -10.04
CA LEU A 239 11.59 -13.08 -10.03
C LEU A 239 12.14 -13.83 -11.25
N ALA A 240 11.28 -14.31 -12.15
CA ALA A 240 11.66 -14.85 -13.45
C ALA A 240 11.80 -13.76 -14.54
N LEU A 241 11.44 -12.51 -14.23
CA LEU A 241 11.74 -11.34 -15.07
C LEU A 241 13.27 -11.14 -15.20
N PRO A 242 13.74 -10.35 -16.19
CA PRO A 242 15.15 -9.98 -16.31
C PRO A 242 15.73 -9.42 -15.00
N ALA A 243 17.01 -9.70 -14.73
CA ALA A 243 17.67 -9.42 -13.45
C ALA A 243 17.65 -7.92 -13.09
N GLU A 244 17.77 -7.07 -14.12
CA GLU A 244 17.74 -5.62 -14.08
C GLU A 244 16.34 -5.00 -13.89
N THR A 245 15.28 -5.82 -13.95
CA THR A 245 13.90 -5.33 -13.81
C THR A 245 13.73 -4.66 -12.46
N ARG A 246 13.33 -3.39 -12.48
CA ARG A 246 13.07 -2.62 -11.27
C ARG A 246 11.70 -2.97 -10.71
N LEU A 247 11.66 -3.29 -9.42
CA LEU A 247 10.47 -3.67 -8.67
C LEU A 247 10.14 -2.53 -7.71
N PHE A 248 8.93 -1.98 -7.82
CA PHE A 248 8.42 -0.90 -7.00
C PHE A 248 7.47 -1.45 -5.92
N MET A 249 7.76 -1.13 -4.66
CA MET A 249 7.12 -1.71 -3.47
C MET A 249 5.83 -0.97 -3.10
N CYS A 250 4.81 -1.66 -2.60
CA CYS A 250 3.61 -1.00 -2.08
C CYS A 250 3.83 -0.37 -0.70
N HIS A 251 4.71 -0.96 0.11
CA HIS A 251 5.03 -0.48 1.45
C HIS A 251 6.52 -0.57 1.76
N ASP A 252 6.97 0.29 2.68
CA ASP A 252 8.27 0.18 3.32
C ASP A 252 8.21 0.61 4.78
N TYR A 253 8.56 -0.31 5.68
CA TYR A 253 8.40 -0.14 7.13
C TYR A 253 9.71 0.25 7.85
N LEU A 254 10.70 0.73 7.10
CA LEU A 254 11.96 1.28 7.63
C LEU A 254 12.68 0.37 8.65
N PRO A 255 12.93 -0.92 8.33
CA PRO A 255 13.53 -1.86 9.27
C PRO A 255 14.85 -1.34 9.85
N GLY A 256 14.98 -1.38 11.18
CA GLY A 256 16.16 -0.87 11.86
C GLY A 256 16.33 0.65 11.82
N GLY A 257 15.27 1.40 11.48
CA GLY A 257 15.29 2.87 11.41
C GLY A 257 16.03 3.40 10.19
N ARG A 258 16.15 2.60 9.12
CA ARG A 258 16.78 3.05 7.87
C ARG A 258 15.91 4.05 7.12
N GLU A 259 16.52 4.78 6.20
CA GLU A 259 15.81 5.62 5.23
C GLU A 259 14.84 4.82 4.35
N LEU A 260 13.81 5.51 3.86
CA LEU A 260 12.78 4.95 2.98
C LEU A 260 13.40 4.45 1.67
N ARG A 261 13.00 3.24 1.28
CA ARG A 261 13.33 2.59 0.01
C ARG A 261 12.07 2.03 -0.61
N TYR A 262 11.87 2.32 -1.88
CA TYR A 262 10.65 2.01 -2.61
C TYR A 262 10.90 1.21 -3.89
N MET A 263 12.17 0.94 -4.20
CA MET A 263 12.59 0.26 -5.41
C MET A 263 13.79 -0.63 -5.13
N THR A 264 13.78 -1.82 -5.74
CA THR A 264 14.88 -2.80 -5.77
C THR A 264 14.87 -3.49 -7.14
N THR A 265 15.77 -4.43 -7.40
CA THR A 265 15.77 -5.22 -8.65
C THR A 265 15.44 -6.68 -8.41
N VAL A 266 15.09 -7.39 -9.48
CA VAL A 266 14.96 -8.86 -9.46
C VAL A 266 16.25 -9.53 -8.98
N GLU A 267 17.42 -9.04 -9.42
CA GLU A 267 18.72 -9.54 -8.98
C GLU A 267 18.91 -9.42 -7.46
N GLU A 268 18.65 -8.24 -6.90
CA GLU A 268 18.79 -7.99 -5.46
C GLU A 268 17.84 -8.85 -4.63
N GLN A 269 16.59 -9.02 -5.09
CA GLN A 269 15.63 -9.90 -4.42
C GLN A 269 16.07 -11.36 -4.45
N ARG A 270 16.54 -11.83 -5.60
CA ARG A 270 17.08 -13.20 -5.77
C ARG A 270 18.30 -13.41 -4.90
N ALA A 271 19.17 -12.42 -4.76
CA ALA A 271 20.39 -12.56 -3.98
C ALA A 271 20.17 -12.44 -2.46
N SER A 272 19.24 -11.58 -2.01
CA SER A 272 19.28 -11.07 -0.63
C SER A 272 17.94 -10.94 0.07
N ASN A 273 16.81 -11.31 -0.55
CA ASN A 273 15.53 -11.28 0.17
C ASN A 273 15.56 -12.27 1.36
N ILE A 274 15.42 -11.76 2.58
CA ILE A 274 15.56 -12.55 3.81
C ILE A 274 14.55 -13.69 3.96
N HIS A 275 13.47 -13.69 3.17
CA HIS A 275 12.41 -14.70 3.21
C HIS A 275 12.41 -15.62 1.98
N ILE A 276 12.81 -15.14 0.79
CA ILE A 276 12.57 -15.85 -0.49
C ILE A 276 13.72 -15.73 -1.51
N HIS A 277 14.95 -15.42 -1.07
CA HIS A 277 16.13 -15.45 -1.94
C HIS A 277 16.30 -16.81 -2.66
N GLU A 278 17.20 -16.85 -3.64
CA GLU A 278 17.61 -18.08 -4.30
C GLU A 278 18.27 -19.02 -3.28
N GLY A 279 17.65 -20.18 -3.08
CA GLY A 279 18.02 -21.13 -2.04
C GLY A 279 16.86 -21.48 -1.10
N ILE A 280 15.80 -20.67 -1.06
CA ILE A 280 14.58 -21.00 -0.31
C ILE A 280 13.58 -21.72 -1.21
N ASP A 281 13.26 -22.97 -0.88
CA ASP A 281 12.21 -23.74 -1.59
C ASP A 281 10.79 -23.38 -1.11
N GLU A 282 9.78 -23.92 -1.80
CA GLU A 282 8.37 -23.62 -1.54
C GLU A 282 7.94 -24.04 -0.12
N ASP A 283 8.40 -25.20 0.36
CA ASP A 283 7.98 -25.72 1.67
C ASP A 283 8.65 -24.96 2.83
N ALA A 284 9.92 -24.59 2.68
CA ALA A 284 10.64 -23.75 3.64
C ALA A 284 9.99 -22.35 3.73
N PHE A 285 9.63 -21.75 2.60
CA PHE A 285 8.92 -20.48 2.58
C PHE A 285 7.56 -20.57 3.26
N VAL A 286 6.75 -21.59 2.93
CA VAL A 286 5.40 -21.76 3.50
C VAL A 286 5.48 -21.94 5.01
N ALA A 287 6.40 -22.78 5.50
CA ALA A 287 6.58 -23.00 6.93
C ALA A 287 6.97 -21.70 7.66
N MET A 288 7.93 -20.95 7.12
CA MET A 288 8.34 -19.65 7.68
C MET A 288 7.18 -18.65 7.67
N ARG A 289 6.49 -18.51 6.54
CA ARG A 289 5.43 -17.51 6.34
C ARG A 289 4.26 -17.75 7.26
N GLN A 290 3.78 -19.00 7.37
CA GLN A 290 2.68 -19.38 8.26
C GLN A 290 3.03 -19.19 9.74
N ALA A 291 4.25 -19.56 10.15
CA ALA A 291 4.71 -19.34 11.51
C ALA A 291 4.81 -17.84 11.85
N ARG A 292 5.26 -17.02 10.89
CA ARG A 292 5.32 -15.57 11.05
C ARG A 292 3.93 -14.96 11.12
N ASP A 293 3.02 -15.34 10.23
CA ASP A 293 1.65 -14.80 10.21
C ASP A 293 0.88 -15.06 11.51
N ALA A 294 1.05 -16.25 12.11
CA ALA A 294 0.45 -16.58 13.40
C ALA A 294 0.90 -15.69 14.57
N SER A 295 1.97 -14.89 14.39
CA SER A 295 2.48 -13.94 15.38
C SER A 295 2.07 -12.50 15.13
N LEU A 296 1.43 -12.20 13.99
CA LEU A 296 1.08 -10.83 13.61
C LEU A 296 -0.28 -10.43 14.17
N GLU A 297 -0.38 -9.19 14.64
CA GLU A 297 -1.67 -8.56 14.93
C GLU A 297 -2.38 -8.17 13.63
N MET A 298 -3.70 -7.91 13.72
CA MET A 298 -4.45 -7.36 12.61
C MET A 298 -4.00 -5.91 12.32
N PRO A 299 -3.94 -5.48 11.04
CA PRO A 299 -3.68 -4.09 10.71
C PRO A 299 -4.70 -3.18 11.38
N LEU A 300 -4.25 -2.04 11.91
CA LEU A 300 -5.08 -1.08 12.62
C LEU A 300 -6.31 -0.65 11.81
N LEU A 301 -6.14 -0.49 10.49
CA LEU A 301 -7.19 -0.03 9.59
C LEU A 301 -7.84 -1.15 8.78
N MET A 302 -7.67 -2.44 9.13
CA MET A 302 -8.24 -3.58 8.38
C MET A 302 -9.72 -3.38 8.06
N LEU A 303 -10.52 -3.19 9.11
CA LEU A 303 -11.98 -3.15 8.96
C LEU A 303 -12.45 -1.88 8.23
N PRO A 304 -11.96 -0.66 8.55
CA PRO A 304 -12.24 0.54 7.75
C PRO A 304 -11.83 0.41 6.28
N SER A 305 -10.62 -0.06 6.01
CA SER A 305 -10.01 -0.09 4.67
C SER A 305 -10.77 -1.04 3.77
N VAL A 306 -10.92 -2.30 4.17
CA VAL A 306 -11.49 -3.32 3.26
C VAL A 306 -12.94 -2.99 2.88
N GLN A 307 -13.75 -2.46 3.80
CA GLN A 307 -15.13 -2.12 3.45
C GLN A 307 -15.24 -0.92 2.50
N VAL A 308 -14.28 0.02 2.52
CA VAL A 308 -14.24 1.13 1.56
C VAL A 308 -13.62 0.67 0.23
N ASN A 309 -12.53 -0.09 0.30
CA ASN A 309 -11.75 -0.51 -0.86
C ASN A 309 -12.50 -1.56 -1.71
N MET A 310 -13.34 -2.41 -1.10
CA MET A 310 -14.21 -3.32 -1.87
C MET A 310 -15.30 -2.58 -2.68
N ARG A 311 -15.47 -1.27 -2.43
CA ARG A 311 -16.34 -0.33 -3.15
C ARG A 311 -15.54 0.65 -4.01
N CYS A 312 -14.30 0.34 -4.33
CA CYS A 312 -13.41 1.21 -5.12
C CYS A 312 -13.19 2.60 -4.49
N GLY A 313 -13.02 2.65 -3.17
CA GLY A 313 -12.77 3.91 -2.44
C GLY A 313 -14.04 4.69 -2.09
N GLN A 314 -15.22 4.20 -2.47
CA GLN A 314 -16.49 4.82 -2.08
C GLN A 314 -16.87 4.46 -0.64
N PHE A 315 -17.39 5.44 0.10
CA PHE A 315 -17.97 5.17 1.40
C PHE A 315 -19.28 4.39 1.27
N PRO A 316 -19.72 3.69 2.34
CA PRO A 316 -21.08 3.19 2.41
C PRO A 316 -22.10 4.31 2.17
N GLU A 317 -23.19 4.00 1.47
CA GLU A 317 -24.29 4.94 1.28
C GLU A 317 -24.75 5.52 2.64
N PRO A 318 -25.05 6.83 2.70
CA PRO A 318 -25.57 7.43 3.92
C PRO A 318 -26.86 6.75 4.39
N GLU A 319 -27.03 6.63 5.71
CA GLU A 319 -28.31 6.24 6.29
C GLU A 319 -29.35 7.38 6.17
N ASP A 320 -30.56 7.18 6.69
CA ASP A 320 -31.68 8.13 6.56
C ASP A 320 -31.41 9.52 7.19
N ASN A 321 -30.41 9.61 8.06
CA ASN A 321 -29.92 10.82 8.68
C ASN A 321 -28.85 11.57 7.86
N GLY A 322 -28.49 11.06 6.67
CA GLY A 322 -27.49 11.66 5.79
C GLY A 322 -26.03 11.41 6.21
N VAL A 323 -25.77 10.49 7.14
CA VAL A 323 -24.43 10.13 7.60
C VAL A 323 -24.06 8.73 7.12
N SER A 324 -22.86 8.57 6.57
CA SER A 324 -22.28 7.26 6.26
C SER A 324 -21.59 6.66 7.50
N TYR A 325 -21.79 5.37 7.72
CA TYR A 325 -21.21 4.65 8.86
C TYR A 325 -20.36 3.46 8.39
N LEU A 326 -19.15 3.36 8.95
CA LEU A 326 -18.36 2.15 8.86
C LEU A 326 -18.87 1.12 9.88
N LYS A 327 -18.89 -0.14 9.47
CA LYS A 327 -19.35 -1.26 10.32
C LYS A 327 -18.15 -2.03 10.86
N ILE A 328 -18.15 -2.28 12.16
CA ILE A 328 -17.16 -3.08 12.86
C ILE A 328 -17.84 -4.37 13.35
N PRO A 329 -17.62 -5.51 12.69
CA PRO A 329 -18.21 -6.77 13.13
C PRO A 329 -17.57 -7.23 14.44
N LEU A 330 -18.39 -7.55 15.44
CA LEU A 330 -17.92 -7.98 16.75
C LEU A 330 -17.66 -9.49 16.75
N ASN A 331 -16.44 -9.90 17.11
CA ASN A 331 -16.02 -11.31 17.25
C ASN A 331 -16.22 -12.16 15.98
N ALA A 332 -15.97 -11.58 14.80
CA ALA A 332 -16.18 -12.25 13.51
C ALA A 332 -14.94 -12.26 12.59
N LEU A 333 -13.82 -11.70 13.04
CA LEU A 333 -12.53 -11.68 12.36
C LEU A 333 -11.43 -12.03 13.35
#